data_AF-C4XZJ4-F1
#
_entry.id   AF-C4XZJ4-F1
#
_cell.length_a   1.000
_cell.length_b   1.000
_cell.length_c   1.000
_cell.angle_alpha   90.00
_cell.angle_beta   90.00
_cell.angle_gamma   90.00
#
_symmetry.space_group_name_H-M   'P 1'
#
loop_
_entity.id
_entity.type
_entity.pdbx_description
1 polymer ?
#
loop_
_entity_poly.entity_id
_entity_poly.type
_entity_poly.pdbx_seq_one_letter_code
_entity_poly.pdbx_strand_id
1 'polypeptide(L)'
;MYPYRVSMPPRRRRRPRLFTKEIETLLYALGDGPVSQDATVSCLEDCLVEFLTDLSHESLQFARSHGRSRIKMDDLPFALRNDPSKLGRMSYIREQLANIEKAKKMYDTNNVNEKELFADDEEDEKETKETKKEKRKEKKERGRKRKNATNVSFNESNESD
;
A
#
# COMPACT_ATOMS: atom_id res chain seq x y z
N MET A 1 3.56 -65.59 -0.79
CA MET A 1 4.68 -64.79 -1.32
C MET A 1 4.05 -63.55 -1.96
N TYR A 2 4.07 -62.40 -1.27
CA TYR A 2 3.41 -61.18 -1.75
C TYR A 2 4.39 -60.31 -2.54
N PRO A 3 4.03 -59.78 -3.71
CA PRO A 3 4.89 -58.88 -4.45
C PRO A 3 4.93 -57.51 -3.78
N TYR A 4 6.14 -57.02 -3.46
CA TYR A 4 6.35 -55.64 -3.05
C TYR A 4 6.00 -54.70 -4.20
N ARG A 5 4.95 -53.89 -4.06
CA ARG A 5 4.75 -52.71 -4.90
C ARG A 5 5.83 -51.69 -4.55
N VAL A 6 6.76 -51.46 -5.47
CA VAL A 6 7.66 -50.31 -5.43
C VAL A 6 6.80 -49.07 -5.64
N SER A 7 6.53 -48.31 -4.57
CA SER A 7 5.97 -46.97 -4.69
C SER A 7 7.02 -46.07 -5.33
N MET A 8 6.87 -45.76 -6.62
CA MET A 8 7.67 -44.70 -7.22
C MET A 8 7.40 -43.41 -6.45
N PRO A 9 8.45 -42.72 -5.95
CA PRO A 9 8.24 -41.43 -5.32
C PRO A 9 7.60 -40.49 -6.34
N PRO A 10 6.63 -39.65 -5.94
CA PRO A 10 5.98 -38.74 -6.87
C PRO A 10 7.07 -37.91 -7.56
N ARG A 11 7.09 -37.93 -8.90
CA ARG A 11 7.95 -37.04 -9.68
C ARG A 11 7.74 -35.63 -9.13
N ARG A 12 8.80 -35.01 -8.61
CA ARG A 12 8.79 -33.60 -8.21
C ARG A 12 8.25 -32.83 -9.42
N ARG A 13 7.01 -32.36 -9.33
CA ARG A 13 6.43 -31.48 -10.34
C ARG A 13 7.39 -30.30 -10.42
N ARG A 14 7.97 -30.06 -11.60
CA ARG A 14 8.75 -28.85 -11.81
C ARG A 14 7.84 -27.67 -11.44
N ARG A 15 8.34 -26.75 -10.61
CA ARG A 15 7.60 -25.55 -10.27
C ARG A 15 7.23 -24.84 -11.59
N PRO A 16 5.96 -24.53 -11.82
CA PRO A 16 5.57 -23.78 -13.00
C PRO A 16 6.26 -22.42 -12.93
N ARG A 17 6.91 -22.03 -14.04
CA ARG A 17 7.46 -20.69 -14.22
C ARG A 17 6.33 -19.78 -14.68
N LEU A 18 5.81 -18.98 -13.77
CA LEU A 18 4.64 -18.12 -13.96
C LEU A 18 5.05 -16.73 -14.45
N PHE A 19 6.19 -16.23 -13.98
CA PHE A 19 6.54 -14.80 -14.08
C PHE A 19 7.76 -14.51 -14.96
N THR A 20 8.31 -15.49 -15.67
CA THR A 20 9.57 -15.32 -16.44
C THR A 20 9.54 -14.14 -17.39
N LYS A 21 8.54 -14.06 -18.27
CA LYS A 21 8.43 -12.98 -19.27
C LYS A 21 8.24 -11.59 -18.62
N GLU A 22 7.49 -11.55 -17.53
CA GLU A 22 7.19 -10.31 -16.81
C GLU A 22 8.43 -9.81 -16.07
N ILE A 23 9.21 -10.72 -15.48
CA ILE A 23 10.48 -10.42 -14.83
C ILE A 23 11.51 -9.93 -15.86
N GLU A 24 11.64 -10.59 -17.01
CA GLU A 24 12.52 -10.13 -18.10
C GLU A 24 12.14 -8.72 -18.58
N THR A 25 10.84 -8.47 -18.77
CA THR A 25 10.35 -7.14 -19.17
C THR A 25 10.62 -6.09 -18.08
N LEU A 26 10.44 -6.45 -16.82
CA LEU A 26 10.72 -5.59 -15.67
C LEU A 26 12.22 -5.25 -15.58
N LEU A 27 13.09 -6.25 -15.73
CA LEU A 27 14.53 -6.06 -15.71
C LEU A 27 14.99 -5.12 -16.82
N TYR A 28 14.47 -5.31 -18.04
CA TYR A 28 14.73 -4.39 -19.16
C TYR A 28 14.27 -2.95 -18.85
N ALA A 29 13.08 -2.78 -18.27
CA ALA A 29 12.58 -1.46 -17.86
C ALA A 29 13.42 -0.81 -16.75
N LEU A 30 14.10 -1.61 -15.93
CA LEU A 30 15.03 -1.16 -14.89
C LEU A 30 16.46 -0.94 -15.42
N GLY A 31 16.69 -1.14 -16.73
CA GLY A 31 17.97 -0.89 -17.39
C GLY A 31 18.88 -2.10 -17.52
N ASP A 32 18.38 -3.32 -17.32
CA ASP A 32 19.10 -4.54 -17.68
C ASP A 32 19.22 -4.70 -19.21
N GLY A 33 20.06 -5.62 -19.66
CA GLY A 33 20.21 -5.95 -21.07
C GLY A 33 18.91 -6.49 -21.71
N PRO A 34 18.83 -6.52 -23.05
CA PRO A 34 17.66 -7.04 -23.77
C PRO A 34 17.43 -8.53 -23.55
N VAL A 35 18.45 -9.27 -23.09
CA VAL A 35 18.36 -10.67 -22.69
C VAL A 35 18.95 -10.79 -21.30
N SER A 36 18.09 -10.96 -20.30
CA SER A 36 18.50 -11.21 -18.92
C SER A 36 19.01 -12.63 -18.75
N GLN A 37 19.85 -12.85 -17.74
CA GLN A 37 20.41 -14.17 -17.48
C GLN A 37 19.36 -15.11 -16.83
N ASP A 38 19.19 -16.32 -17.36
CA ASP A 38 18.21 -17.29 -16.85
C ASP A 38 18.30 -17.55 -15.34
N ALA A 39 19.52 -17.50 -14.79
CA ALA A 39 19.76 -17.69 -13.36
C ALA A 39 19.20 -16.53 -12.52
N THR A 40 19.30 -15.29 -13.00
CA THR A 40 18.78 -14.11 -12.28
C THR A 40 17.25 -14.10 -12.33
N VAL A 41 16.67 -14.39 -13.51
CA VAL A 41 15.21 -14.51 -13.67
C VAL A 41 14.65 -15.60 -12.75
N SER A 42 15.28 -16.77 -12.72
CA SER A 42 14.83 -17.87 -11.86
C SER A 42 14.94 -17.54 -10.36
N CYS A 43 16.01 -16.85 -9.95
CA CYS A 43 16.19 -16.43 -8.56
C CYS A 43 15.13 -15.39 -8.14
N LEU A 44 14.90 -14.38 -8.99
CA LEU A 44 13.89 -13.35 -8.75
C LEU A 44 12.48 -13.93 -8.71
N GLU A 45 12.19 -14.94 -9.53
CA GLU A 45 10.92 -15.65 -9.49
C GLU A 45 10.70 -16.35 -8.15
N ASP A 46 11.71 -17.06 -7.64
CA ASP A 46 11.62 -17.71 -6.32
C ASP A 46 11.44 -16.66 -5.20
N CYS A 47 12.20 -15.55 -5.22
CA CYS A 47 12.04 -14.46 -4.25
C CYS A 47 10.65 -13.79 -4.32
N LEU A 48 10.10 -13.61 -5.52
CA LEU A 48 8.78 -13.02 -5.72
C LEU A 48 7.68 -13.92 -5.16
N VAL A 49 7.76 -15.23 -5.42
CA VAL A 49 6.80 -16.21 -4.90
C VAL A 49 6.86 -16.27 -3.37
N GLU A 50 8.05 -16.25 -2.79
CA GLU A 50 8.24 -16.19 -1.34
C GLU A 50 7.60 -14.94 -0.75
N PHE A 51 7.92 -13.76 -1.31
CA PHE A 51 7.33 -12.49 -0.87
C PHE A 51 5.80 -12.48 -0.92
N LEU A 52 5.20 -12.96 -2.02
CA LEU A 52 3.74 -13.01 -2.16
C LEU A 52 3.09 -14.01 -1.18
N THR A 53 3.77 -15.11 -0.90
CA THR A 53 3.31 -16.12 0.05
C THR A 53 3.29 -15.55 1.47
N ASP A 54 4.36 -14.88 1.88
CA ASP A 54 4.46 -14.23 3.19
C ASP A 54 3.42 -13.11 3.35
N LEU A 55 3.28 -12.25 2.33
CA LEU A 55 2.28 -11.19 2.31
C LEU A 55 0.85 -11.74 2.44
N SER A 56 0.57 -12.87 1.78
CA SER A 56 -0.73 -13.55 1.86
C SER A 56 -0.97 -14.15 3.24
N HIS A 57 0.06 -14.70 3.88
CA HIS A 57 -0.05 -15.22 5.24
C HIS A 57 -0.27 -14.12 6.27
N GLU A 58 0.40 -12.98 6.16
CA GLU A 58 0.18 -11.83 7.05
C GLU A 58 -1.23 -11.24 6.87
N SER A 59 -1.67 -11.07 5.63
CA SER A 59 -3.03 -10.62 5.31
C SER A 59 -4.09 -11.58 5.84
N LEU A 60 -3.85 -12.89 5.73
CA LEU A 60 -4.76 -13.92 6.24
C LEU A 60 -4.83 -13.93 7.78
N GLN A 61 -3.72 -13.67 8.47
CA GLN A 61 -3.72 -13.56 9.94
C GLN A 61 -4.64 -12.44 10.41
N PHE A 62 -4.61 -11.28 9.72
CA PHE A 62 -5.51 -10.17 10.01
C PHE A 62 -6.97 -10.47 9.66
N ALA A 63 -7.22 -11.12 8.52
CA ALA A 63 -8.57 -11.57 8.17
C ALA A 63 -9.13 -12.52 9.26
N ARG A 64 -8.30 -13.44 9.77
CA ARG A 64 -8.65 -14.37 10.84
C ARG A 64 -8.91 -13.68 12.18
N SER A 65 -8.15 -12.64 12.53
CA SER A 65 -8.44 -11.85 13.74
C SER A 65 -9.79 -11.14 13.65
N HIS A 66 -10.27 -10.87 12.44
CA HIS A 66 -11.62 -10.36 12.17
C HIS A 66 -12.69 -11.46 11.99
N GLY A 67 -12.37 -12.73 12.29
CA GLY A 67 -13.30 -13.86 12.16
C GLY A 67 -13.57 -14.29 10.71
N ARG A 68 -12.81 -13.79 9.73
CA ARG A 68 -12.98 -14.11 8.31
C ARG A 68 -11.95 -15.15 7.86
N SER A 69 -12.39 -16.11 7.05
CA SER A 69 -11.48 -17.08 6.41
C SER A 69 -10.96 -16.63 5.04
N ARG A 70 -11.52 -15.55 4.47
CA ARG A 70 -11.16 -15.03 3.16
C ARG A 70 -10.53 -13.66 3.29
N ILE A 71 -9.44 -13.46 2.54
CA ILE A 71 -8.71 -12.19 2.46
C ILE A 71 -9.53 -11.21 1.61
N LYS A 72 -9.61 -9.97 2.07
CA LYS A 72 -10.18 -8.81 1.36
C LYS A 72 -9.08 -7.80 1.05
N MET A 73 -9.39 -6.86 0.14
CA MET A 73 -8.48 -5.75 -0.19
C MET A 73 -8.17 -4.86 1.03
N ASP A 74 -9.08 -4.80 2.00
CA ASP A 74 -8.89 -4.03 3.24
C ASP A 74 -7.89 -4.67 4.22
N ASP A 75 -7.48 -5.92 3.99
CA ASP A 75 -6.51 -6.61 4.86
C ASP A 75 -5.05 -6.31 4.43
N LEU A 76 -4.82 -5.98 3.16
CA LEU A 76 -3.49 -5.67 2.60
C LEU A 76 -2.80 -4.43 3.24
N PRO A 77 -3.50 -3.32 3.55
CA PRO A 77 -2.86 -2.15 4.18
C PRO A 77 -2.24 -2.50 5.53
N PHE A 78 -2.86 -3.43 6.26
CA PHE A 78 -2.36 -3.87 7.55
C PHE A 78 -1.12 -4.77 7.41
N ALA A 79 -1.09 -5.63 6.40
CA ALA A 79 0.10 -6.43 6.09
C ALA A 79 1.28 -5.55 5.63
N LEU A 80 1.00 -4.45 4.91
CA LEU A 80 2.04 -3.52 4.44
C LEU A 80 2.42 -2.41 5.45
N ARG A 81 1.97 -2.49 6.71
CA ARG A 81 2.17 -1.43 7.72
C ARG A 81 3.65 -1.08 7.98
N ASN A 82 4.55 -2.02 7.77
CA ASN A 82 5.99 -1.84 8.01
C ASN A 82 6.70 -1.15 6.84
N ASP A 83 6.08 -1.10 5.65
CA ASP A 83 6.66 -0.48 4.46
C ASP A 83 5.80 0.71 3.99
N PRO A 84 6.13 1.94 4.43
CA PRO A 84 5.35 3.11 4.08
C PRO A 84 5.37 3.43 2.58
N SER A 85 6.41 3.02 1.85
CA SER A 85 6.51 3.27 0.41
C SER A 85 5.53 2.39 -0.37
N LYS A 86 5.50 1.09 -0.06
CA LYS A 86 4.54 0.15 -0.67
C LYS A 86 3.10 0.49 -0.28
N LEU A 87 2.87 0.87 0.98
CA LEU A 87 1.55 1.27 1.47
C LEU A 87 1.04 2.53 0.75
N GLY A 88 1.90 3.54 0.58
CA GLY A 88 1.57 4.76 -0.15
C GLY A 88 1.25 4.47 -1.62
N ARG A 89 2.08 3.65 -2.28
CA ARG A 89 1.83 3.22 -3.66
C ARG A 89 0.51 2.47 -3.82
N MET A 90 0.19 1.56 -2.90
CA MET A 90 -1.07 0.82 -2.96
C MET A 90 -2.29 1.73 -2.75
N SER A 91 -2.21 2.68 -1.81
CA SER A 91 -3.27 3.66 -1.57
C SER A 91 -3.53 4.51 -2.80
N TYR A 92 -2.46 4.99 -3.45
CA TYR A 92 -2.54 5.71 -4.72
C TYR A 92 -3.21 4.87 -5.82
N ILE A 93 -2.77 3.63 -6.04
CA ILE A 93 -3.37 2.76 -7.06
C ILE A 93 -4.87 2.54 -6.80
N ARG A 94 -5.26 2.33 -5.54
CA ARG A 94 -6.67 2.16 -5.16
C ARG A 94 -7.51 3.38 -5.50
N GLU A 95 -7.00 4.57 -5.21
CA GLU A 95 -7.65 5.84 -5.52
C GLU A 95 -7.81 6.05 -7.03
N GLN A 96 -6.74 5.83 -7.79
CA GLN A 96 -6.78 5.99 -9.24
C GLN A 96 -7.75 4.99 -9.90
N LEU A 97 -7.81 3.75 -9.41
CA LEU A 97 -8.80 2.77 -9.88
C LEU A 97 -10.23 3.23 -9.61
N ALA A 98 -10.50 3.81 -8.44
CA ALA A 98 -11.81 4.37 -8.11
C ALA A 98 -12.17 5.55 -9.04
N ASN A 99 -11.21 6.43 -9.33
CA ASN A 99 -11.41 7.57 -10.24
C ASN A 99 -11.68 7.09 -11.67
N ILE A 100 -10.96 6.07 -12.15
CA ILE A 100 -11.23 5.46 -13.46
C ILE A 100 -12.63 4.83 -13.49
N GLU A 101 -13.06 4.16 -12.42
CA GLU A 101 -14.39 3.55 -12.36
C GLU A 101 -15.51 4.61 -12.33
N LYS A 102 -15.32 5.70 -11.58
CA LYS A 102 -16.22 6.87 -11.61
C LYS A 102 -16.33 7.45 -13.02
N ALA A 103 -15.19 7.70 -13.67
CA ALA A 103 -15.15 8.24 -15.03
C ALA A 103 -15.85 7.33 -16.05
N LYS A 104 -15.66 6.01 -15.95
CA LYS A 104 -16.36 5.03 -16.80
C LYS A 104 -17.87 5.07 -16.60
N LYS A 105 -18.34 5.12 -15.34
CA LYS A 105 -19.77 5.22 -15.02
C LYS A 105 -20.38 6.51 -15.57
N MET A 106 -19.68 7.64 -15.44
CA MET A 106 -20.13 8.92 -16.01
C MET A 106 -20.26 8.85 -17.53
N TYR A 107 -19.33 8.20 -18.22
CA TYR A 107 -19.38 8.00 -19.67
C TYR A 107 -20.59 7.16 -20.12
N ASP A 108 -20.88 6.05 -19.42
CA ASP A 108 -22.00 5.17 -19.77
C ASP A 108 -23.38 5.80 -19.54
N THR A 109 -23.48 6.79 -18.64
CA THR A 109 -24.78 7.41 -18.28
C THR A 109 -25.28 8.51 -19.22
N ASN A 110 -24.57 8.87 -20.30
CA ASN A 110 -24.96 9.84 -21.35
C ASN A 110 -25.49 11.23 -20.90
N ASN A 111 -25.53 11.56 -19.60
CA ASN A 111 -25.84 12.88 -19.08
C ASN A 111 -24.54 13.53 -18.61
N VAL A 112 -23.77 14.04 -19.57
CA VAL A 112 -22.53 14.78 -19.27
C VAL A 112 -22.90 16.18 -18.79
N ASN A 113 -23.18 16.32 -17.49
CA ASN A 113 -23.07 17.63 -16.84
C ASN A 113 -21.57 17.90 -16.60
N GLU A 114 -20.94 18.65 -17.50
CA GLU A 114 -19.51 19.03 -17.44
C GLU A 114 -19.08 19.59 -16.07
N LYS A 115 -20.01 20.16 -15.29
CA LYS A 115 -19.75 20.67 -13.94
C LYS A 115 -19.43 19.61 -12.90
N GLU A 116 -19.94 18.38 -13.02
CA GLU A 116 -19.62 17.30 -12.08
C GLU A 116 -18.27 16.63 -12.40
N LEU A 117 -17.78 16.79 -13.63
CA LEU A 117 -16.53 16.19 -14.10
C LEU A 117 -15.27 16.79 -13.43
N PHE A 118 -15.38 18.00 -12.87
CA PHE A 118 -14.26 18.74 -12.26
C PHE A 118 -14.53 19.19 -10.81
N ALA A 119 -15.66 18.78 -10.22
CA ALA A 119 -16.01 19.18 -8.86
C ALA A 119 -15.19 18.46 -7.79
N ASP A 120 -14.88 17.16 -7.99
CA ASP A 120 -14.12 16.34 -7.01
C ASP A 120 -12.66 16.82 -6.87
N ASP A 121 -11.98 17.22 -7.97
CA ASP A 121 -10.61 17.77 -7.91
C ASP A 121 -10.54 19.08 -7.09
N GLU A 122 -11.63 19.86 -7.05
CA GLU A 122 -11.72 21.05 -6.19
C GLU A 122 -11.98 20.72 -4.72
N GLU A 123 -12.70 19.64 -4.40
CA GLU A 123 -13.02 19.24 -3.02
C GLU A 123 -11.82 18.58 -2.32
N ASP A 124 -11.08 17.71 -3.01
CA ASP A 124 -9.86 17.08 -2.47
C ASP A 124 -8.73 18.12 -2.20
N GLU A 125 -8.62 19.15 -3.05
CA GLU A 125 -7.75 20.30 -2.78
C GLU A 125 -8.22 21.14 -1.59
N LYS A 126 -9.53 21.24 -1.34
CA LYS A 126 -10.09 21.99 -0.21
C LYS A 126 -9.88 21.21 1.10
N GLU A 127 -10.13 19.91 1.14
CA GLU A 127 -9.91 19.07 2.33
C GLU A 127 -8.43 19.04 2.76
N THR A 128 -7.50 18.94 1.81
CA THR A 128 -6.05 18.98 2.08
C THR A 128 -5.56 20.37 2.53
N LYS A 129 -6.20 21.46 2.09
CA LYS A 129 -5.94 22.82 2.55
C LYS A 129 -6.51 23.06 3.94
N GLU A 130 -7.72 22.58 4.24
CA GLU A 130 -8.37 22.73 5.56
C GLU A 130 -7.63 21.97 6.65
N THR A 131 -7.28 20.71 6.41
CA THR A 131 -6.47 19.90 7.35
C THR A 131 -5.08 20.49 7.61
N LYS A 132 -4.44 21.12 6.61
CA LYS A 132 -3.19 21.89 6.80
C LYS A 132 -3.40 23.17 7.61
N LYS A 133 -4.55 23.85 7.45
CA LYS A 133 -4.89 25.09 8.15
C LYS A 133 -5.21 24.82 9.63
N GLU A 134 -5.91 23.74 9.93
CA GLU A 134 -6.16 23.27 11.31
C GLU A 134 -4.87 22.89 12.03
N LYS A 135 -4.00 22.08 11.42
CA LYS A 135 -2.69 21.73 11.99
C LYS A 135 -1.79 22.95 12.24
N ARG A 136 -1.88 23.99 11.40
CA ARG A 136 -1.17 25.28 11.61
C ARG A 136 -1.76 26.11 12.75
N LYS A 137 -3.09 26.11 12.91
CA LYS A 137 -3.78 26.78 14.03
C LYS A 137 -3.44 26.11 15.36
N GLU A 138 -3.49 24.78 15.41
CA GLU A 138 -3.17 24.00 16.62
C GLU A 138 -1.69 24.19 17.05
N LYS A 139 -0.75 24.22 16.10
CA LYS A 139 0.66 24.56 16.39
C LYS A 139 0.84 25.99 16.91
N LYS A 140 0.12 26.98 16.36
CA LYS A 140 0.16 28.38 16.85
C LYS A 140 -0.41 28.51 18.25
N GLU A 141 -1.49 27.80 18.55
CA GLU A 141 -2.13 27.82 19.86
C GLU A 141 -1.28 27.14 20.94
N ARG A 142 -0.69 25.99 20.61
CA ARG A 142 0.31 25.31 21.46
C ARG A 142 1.56 26.16 21.70
N GLY A 143 2.01 26.91 20.69
CA GLY A 143 3.13 27.86 20.82
C GLY A 143 2.82 29.06 21.72
N ARG A 144 1.58 29.58 21.68
CA ARG A 144 1.12 30.66 22.57
C ARG A 144 0.98 30.20 24.03
N LYS A 145 0.40 29.01 24.26
CA LYS A 145 0.33 28.41 25.60
C LYS A 145 1.72 28.19 26.22
N ARG A 146 2.69 27.75 25.44
CA ARG A 146 4.09 27.60 25.89
C ARG A 146 4.75 28.92 26.30
N LYS A 147 4.54 30.00 25.53
CA LYS A 147 5.07 31.33 25.86
C LYS A 147 4.42 31.94 27.10
N ASN A 148 3.12 31.72 27.29
CA ASN A 148 2.43 32.16 28.50
C ASN A 148 2.90 31.38 29.74
N ALA A 149 3.10 30.06 29.64
CA ALA A 149 3.61 29.26 30.75
C ALA A 149 5.03 29.68 31.18
N THR A 150 5.92 30.00 30.22
CA THR A 150 7.27 30.50 30.53
C THR A 150 7.30 31.91 31.12
N ASN A 151 6.33 32.76 30.78
CA ASN A 151 6.22 34.10 31.38
C ASN A 151 5.64 34.04 32.80
N VAL A 152 4.74 33.10 33.09
CA VAL A 152 4.21 32.90 34.45
C VAL A 152 5.31 32.36 35.37
N SER A 153 6.12 31.39 34.92
CA SER A 153 7.22 30.85 35.72
C SER A 153 8.37 31.83 35.97
N PHE A 154 8.56 32.83 35.09
CA PHE A 154 9.60 33.84 35.25
C PHE A 154 9.20 34.95 36.25
N ASN A 155 7.90 35.23 36.38
CA ASN A 155 7.40 36.24 37.31
C ASN A 155 7.27 35.72 38.75
N GLU A 156 6.99 34.43 38.97
CA GLU A 156 6.96 33.85 40.34
C GLU A 156 8.34 33.77 40.99
N SER A 157 9.42 33.69 40.20
CA SER A 157 10.80 33.66 40.72
C SER A 157 11.37 35.03 41.12
N ASN A 158 10.65 36.13 40.85
CA ASN A 158 11.08 37.49 41.22
C ASN A 158 10.34 38.08 42.43
N GLU A 159 9.46 37.30 43.08
CA GLU A 159 8.70 37.72 44.28
C GLU A 159 9.13 36.99 45.56
N SER A 160 10.18 36.17 45.49
CA SER A 160 10.74 35.43 46.62
C SER A 160 12.24 35.71 46.80
N ASP A 161 12.57 36.94 47.20
CA ASP A 161 13.77 37.32 47.96
C ASP A 161 13.50 38.62 48.74
#